data_AF-A0A951C045-F1
#
_entry.id   AF-A0A951C045-F1
#
_cell.length_a   1.000
_cell.length_b   1.000
_cell.length_c   1.000
_cell.angle_alpha   90.00
_cell.angle_beta   90.00
_cell.angle_gamma   90.00
#
_symmetry.space_group_name_H-M   'P 1'
#
loop_
_entity.id
_entity.type
_entity.pdbx_description
1 polymer ?
#
loop_
_entity_poly.entity_id
_entity_poly.type
_entity_poly.pdbx_seq_one_letter_code
_entity_poly.pdbx_strand_id
1 'polypeptide(L)'
;MPPDTFEQLLDRATAACGIDSGYWDIWGKYHPASPAVKQALLASAGLRAGNAEELQQAMADRAAREWKRIIPPALVVPQGGPHSLPISVPEESLAEQCTLFI
;
A
#
# COMPACT_ATOMS: atom_id res chain seq x y z
N MET A 1 -4.35 18.69 -13.42
CA MET A 1 -3.66 17.71 -14.28
C MET A 1 -4.72 16.98 -15.09
N PRO A 2 -4.45 16.60 -16.35
CA PRO A 2 -5.37 15.71 -17.08
C PRO A 2 -5.59 14.42 -16.26
N PRO A 3 -6.77 13.78 -16.36
CA PRO A 3 -7.01 12.52 -15.66
C PRO A 3 -5.98 11.48 -16.09
N ASP A 4 -5.40 10.77 -15.11
CA ASP A 4 -4.47 9.66 -15.37
C ASP A 4 -5.15 8.65 -16.32
N THR A 5 -4.41 8.14 -17.30
CA THR A 5 -4.89 7.00 -18.09
C THR A 5 -5.01 5.78 -17.19
N PHE A 6 -5.82 4.79 -17.59
CA PHE A 6 -5.97 3.57 -16.79
C PHE A 6 -4.64 2.82 -16.60
N GLU A 7 -3.76 2.83 -17.60
CA GLU A 7 -2.42 2.23 -17.47
C GLU A 7 -1.54 2.98 -16.47
N GLN A 8 -1.56 4.32 -16.48
CA GLN A 8 -0.83 5.13 -15.49
C GLN A 8 -1.36 4.88 -14.07
N LEU A 9 -2.67 4.69 -13.93
CA LEU A 9 -3.28 4.34 -12.66
C LEU A 9 -2.85 2.94 -12.19
N LEU A 10 -2.77 1.96 -13.09
CA LEU A 10 -2.24 0.63 -12.80
C LEU A 10 -0.79 0.72 -12.32
N ASP A 11 0.06 1.49 -12.99
CA ASP A 11 1.46 1.68 -12.61
C ASP A 11 1.59 2.25 -11.19
N ARG A 12 0.78 3.28 -10.88
CA ARG A 12 0.77 3.89 -9.55
C ARG A 12 0.28 2.91 -8.48
N ALA A 13 -0.76 2.13 -8.78
CA ALA A 13 -1.30 1.15 -7.87
C ALA A 13 -0.32 0.00 -7.59
N THR A 14 0.37 -0.51 -8.62
CA THR A 14 1.37 -1.57 -8.46
C THR A 14 2.56 -1.08 -7.66
N ALA A 15 3.06 0.12 -7.94
CA ALA A 15 4.15 0.73 -7.18
C ALA A 15 3.79 0.89 -5.69
N ALA A 16 2.56 1.36 -5.39
CA ALA A 16 2.07 1.49 -4.01
C ALA A 16 1.92 0.13 -3.28
N CYS A 17 1.83 -0.98 -4.01
CA CYS A 17 1.77 -2.33 -3.45
C CYS A 17 3.13 -3.03 -3.42
N GLY A 18 4.22 -2.36 -3.82
CA GLY A 18 5.55 -2.98 -3.94
C GLY A 18 5.66 -4.00 -5.09
N ILE A 19 4.77 -3.90 -6.08
CA ILE A 19 4.80 -4.73 -7.29
C ILE A 19 5.64 -3.99 -8.35
N ASP A 20 6.74 -4.63 -8.77
CA ASP A 20 7.61 -4.07 -9.80
C ASP A 20 6.95 -4.11 -11.19
N SER A 21 7.37 -3.20 -12.05
CA SER A 21 6.91 -3.00 -13.43
C SER A 21 7.30 -4.12 -14.39
N GLY A 22 8.18 -5.02 -13.98
CA GLY A 22 8.70 -6.13 -14.76
C GLY A 22 9.89 -6.80 -14.06
N TYR A 23 10.54 -7.75 -14.72
CA TYR A 23 11.70 -8.44 -14.18
C TYR A 23 12.74 -8.74 -15.26
N TRP A 24 13.98 -8.93 -14.83
CA TRP A 24 15.04 -9.50 -15.67
C TRP A 24 15.05 -11.00 -15.49
N ASP A 25 15.00 -11.75 -16.59
CA ASP A 25 15.18 -13.19 -16.54
C ASP A 25 16.66 -13.57 -16.38
N ILE A 26 16.91 -14.87 -16.21
CA ILE A 26 18.25 -15.43 -16.02
C ILE A 26 19.16 -15.33 -17.26
N TRP A 27 18.62 -14.90 -18.39
CA TRP A 27 19.37 -14.67 -19.64
C TRP A 27 19.61 -13.18 -19.90
N GLY A 28 19.26 -12.32 -18.94
CA GLY A 28 19.44 -10.87 -19.07
C GLY A 28 18.45 -10.22 -20.02
N LYS A 29 17.27 -10.81 -20.26
CA LYS A 29 16.18 -10.17 -20.98
C LYS A 29 15.16 -9.58 -19.99
N TYR A 30 14.79 -8.33 -20.20
CA TYR A 30 13.75 -7.67 -19.42
C TYR A 30 12.35 -8.03 -19.94
N HIS A 31 11.44 -8.32 -19.02
CA HIS A 31 10.04 -8.64 -19.27
C HIS A 31 9.14 -7.65 -18.54
N PRO A 32 8.52 -6.68 -19.24
CA PRO A 32 7.57 -5.77 -18.62
C PRO A 32 6.27 -6.50 -18.28
N ALA A 33 5.66 -6.12 -17.15
CA ALA A 33 4.34 -6.58 -16.77
C ALA A 33 3.27 -5.91 -17.66
N SER A 34 2.47 -6.72 -18.34
CA SER A 34 1.34 -6.22 -19.14
C SER A 34 0.24 -5.65 -18.24
N PRO A 35 -0.66 -4.78 -18.76
CA PRO A 35 -1.78 -4.26 -17.98
C PRO A 35 -2.68 -5.36 -17.38
N ALA A 36 -2.85 -6.48 -18.09
CA ALA A 36 -3.62 -7.62 -17.59
C ALA A 36 -2.92 -8.31 -16.40
N VAL A 37 -1.59 -8.46 -16.46
CA VAL A 37 -0.79 -9.00 -15.35
C VAL A 37 -0.86 -8.06 -14.14
N LYS A 38 -0.73 -6.74 -14.34
CA LYS A 38 -0.86 -5.75 -13.25
C LYS A 38 -2.21 -5.84 -12.55
N GLN A 39 -3.31 -5.93 -13.30
CA GLN A 39 -4.65 -6.12 -12.74
C GLN A 39 -4.75 -7.41 -11.91
N ALA A 40 -4.23 -8.53 -12.43
CA ALA A 40 -4.26 -9.81 -11.71
C ALA A 40 -3.46 -9.77 -10.40
N LEU A 41 -2.27 -9.15 -10.41
CA LEU A 41 -1.44 -8.98 -9.22
C LEU A 41 -2.12 -8.08 -8.18
N LEU A 42 -2.72 -6.95 -8.61
CA LEU A 42 -3.49 -6.07 -7.73
C LEU A 42 -4.70 -6.79 -7.12
N ALA A 43 -5.42 -7.58 -7.91
CA ALA A 43 -6.52 -8.40 -7.42
C ALA A 43 -6.06 -9.42 -6.37
N SER A 44 -4.90 -10.06 -6.58
CA SER A 44 -4.32 -10.98 -5.59
C SER A 44 -3.90 -10.27 -4.29
N ALA A 45 -3.53 -8.99 -4.38
CA ALA A 45 -3.25 -8.12 -3.23
C ALA A 45 -4.52 -7.55 -2.58
N GLY A 46 -5.71 -7.90 -3.08
CA GLY A 46 -7.00 -7.45 -2.54
C GLY A 46 -7.50 -6.10 -3.06
N LEU A 47 -6.90 -5.55 -4.13
CA LEU A 47 -7.39 -4.35 -4.80
C LEU A 47 -8.20 -4.71 -6.05
N ARG A 48 -9.46 -4.27 -6.11
CA ARG A 48 -10.26 -4.38 -7.33
C ARG A 48 -9.69 -3.44 -8.39
N ALA A 49 -9.40 -3.98 -9.57
CA ALA A 49 -8.74 -3.25 -10.66
C ALA A 49 -9.43 -3.51 -12.01
N GLY A 50 -10.75 -3.74 -12.04
CA GLY A 50 -11.47 -4.05 -13.29
C GLY A 50 -11.64 -2.83 -14.21
N ASN A 51 -11.55 -1.62 -13.64
CA ASN A 51 -11.57 -0.35 -14.36
C ASN A 51 -10.96 0.76 -13.50
N ALA A 52 -10.86 1.97 -14.04
CA ALA A 52 -10.21 3.11 -13.37
C ALA A 52 -10.92 3.54 -12.09
N GLU A 53 -12.26 3.58 -12.07
CA GLU A 53 -13.04 4.01 -10.92
C GLU A 53 -12.89 3.03 -9.75
N GLU A 54 -13.03 1.73 -10.02
CA GLU A 54 -12.82 0.67 -9.03
C GLU A 54 -11.43 0.74 -8.41
N LEU A 55 -10.39 0.94 -9.24
CA LEU A 55 -9.02 0.99 -8.79
C LEU A 55 -8.74 2.25 -7.95
N GLN A 56 -9.27 3.40 -8.36
CA GLN A 56 -9.19 4.64 -7.57
C GLN A 56 -9.84 4.46 -6.20
N GLN A 57 -11.05 3.88 -6.15
CA GLN A 57 -11.73 3.64 -4.89
C GLN A 57 -10.96 2.65 -4.00
N ALA A 58 -10.49 1.54 -4.57
CA ALA A 58 -9.70 0.55 -3.84
C ALA A 58 -8.41 1.14 -3.24
N MET A 59 -7.73 2.02 -4.00
CA MET A 59 -6.55 2.74 -3.51
C MET A 59 -6.91 3.72 -2.38
N ALA A 60 -7.98 4.50 -2.53
CA ALA A 60 -8.44 5.44 -1.52
C ALA A 60 -8.83 4.72 -0.22
N ASP A 61 -9.57 3.62 -0.31
CA ASP A 61 -9.96 2.81 0.84
C ASP A 61 -8.74 2.20 1.54
N ARG A 62 -7.75 1.73 0.77
CA ARG A 62 -6.49 1.21 1.32
C ARG A 62 -5.73 2.30 2.09
N ALA A 63 -5.54 3.46 1.48
CA ALA A 63 -4.85 4.59 2.11
C ALA A 63 -5.58 5.04 3.38
N ALA A 64 -6.91 5.12 3.35
CA ALA A 64 -7.72 5.47 4.52
C ALA A 64 -7.60 4.43 5.64
N ARG A 65 -7.58 3.12 5.33
CA ARG A 65 -7.37 2.06 6.34
C ARG A 65 -5.99 2.14 6.98
N GLU A 66 -4.96 2.42 6.18
CA GLU A 66 -3.58 2.54 6.65
C GLU A 66 -3.40 3.79 7.53
N TRP A 67 -3.98 4.91 7.12
CA TRP A 67 -3.97 6.17 7.88
C TRP A 67 -4.70 6.08 9.23
N LYS A 68 -5.85 5.40 9.27
CA LYS A 68 -6.68 5.25 10.49
C LYS A 68 -6.15 4.19 11.46
N ARG A 69 -5.07 3.49 11.12
CA ARG A 69 -4.54 2.41 11.93
C ARG A 69 -3.84 2.99 13.16
N ILE A 70 -4.30 2.60 14.36
CA ILE A 70 -3.76 3.12 15.63
C ILE A 70 -2.30 2.70 15.83
N ILE A 71 -1.95 1.45 15.54
CA ILE A 71 -0.58 0.92 15.65
C ILE A 71 -0.20 0.13 14.40
N PRO A 72 1.07 0.12 13.96
CA PRO A 72 1.51 -0.68 12.83
C PRO A 72 1.18 -2.18 13.05
N PRO A 73 0.95 -2.97 11.99
CA PRO A 73 0.60 -4.38 12.12
C PRO A 73 1.71 -5.21 12.79
N ALA A 74 2.97 -4.79 12.61
CA ALA A 74 4.13 -5.33 13.30
C ALA A 74 5.24 -4.26 13.32
N LEU A 75 6.07 -4.29 14.35
CA LEU A 75 7.28 -3.48 14.44
C LEU A 75 8.46 -4.41 14.74
N VAL A 76 9.45 -4.45 13.85
CA VAL A 76 10.66 -5.25 14.03
C VAL A 76 11.76 -4.32 14.55
N VAL A 77 12.37 -4.69 15.68
CA VAL A 77 13.35 -3.87 16.38
C VAL A 77 14.60 -4.68 16.76
N PRO A 78 15.80 -4.07 16.75
CA PRO A 78 17.02 -4.74 17.18
C PRO A 78 17.02 -4.99 18.69
N GLN A 79 17.62 -6.09 19.16
CA GLN A 79 17.66 -6.39 20.59
C GLN A 79 18.55 -5.40 21.37
N GLY A 80 18.09 -4.99 22.56
CA GLY A 80 18.93 -4.30 23.56
C GLY A 80 19.01 -2.78 23.44
N GLY A 81 18.22 -2.16 22.56
CA GLY A 81 18.11 -0.69 22.45
C GLY A 81 16.75 -0.16 22.92
N PRO A 82 16.61 1.16 23.12
CA PRO A 82 15.29 1.78 23.29
C PRO A 82 14.47 1.65 22.01
N HIS A 83 13.16 1.45 22.16
CA HIS A 83 12.22 1.32 21.04
C HIS A 83 11.07 2.31 21.20
N SER A 84 10.57 2.81 20.08
CA SER A 84 9.39 3.68 20.03
C SER A 84 8.36 3.03 19.13
N LEU A 85 7.12 2.92 19.63
CA LEU A 85 5.98 2.45 18.86
C LEU A 85 5.24 3.66 18.30
N PRO A 86 5.22 3.89 16.97
CA PRO A 86 4.41 4.94 16.40
C PRO A 86 2.93 4.62 16.64
N ILE A 87 2.19 5.62 17.13
CA ILE A 87 0.75 5.56 17.33
C ILE A 87 0.05 6.66 16.54
N SER A 88 -1.10 6.34 15.95
CA SER A 88 -1.99 7.31 15.31
C SER A 88 -3.27 7.41 16.14
N VAL A 89 -3.57 8.61 16.63
CA VAL A 89 -4.80 8.90 17.37
C VAL A 89 -5.48 10.12 16.77
N PRO A 90 -6.80 10.27 16.95
CA PRO A 90 -7.47 11.53 16.68
C PRO A 90 -6.78 12.67 17.45
N GLU A 91 -6.76 13.87 16.87
CA GLU A 91 -6.07 15.03 17.44
C GLU A 91 -6.61 15.36 18.84
N GLU A 92 -7.91 15.19 19.04
CA GLU A 92 -8.60 15.40 20.32
C GLU A 92 -8.08 14.51 21.46
N SER A 93 -7.47 13.36 21.15
CA SER A 93 -6.97 12.41 22.16
C SER A 93 -5.52 12.65 22.58
N LEU A 94 -4.82 13.63 22.00
CA LEU A 94 -3.39 13.90 22.28
C LEU A 94 -3.08 14.29 23.74
N ALA A 95 -4.09 14.75 24.50
CA ALA A 95 -3.95 15.16 25.90
C ALA A 95 -4.54 14.15 26.91
N GLU A 96 -5.12 13.05 26.43
CA GLU A 96 -5.79 12.06 27.27
C GLU A 96 -4.86 10.89 27.62
N GLN A 97 -4.96 10.38 28.85
CA GLN A 97 -4.26 9.15 29.25
C GLN A 97 -4.92 7.95 28.56
N CYS A 98 -4.25 7.39 27.57
CA CYS A 98 -4.71 6.19 26.88
C CYS A 98 -4.02 4.94 27.45
N THR A 99 -4.79 3.88 27.70
CA THR A 99 -4.25 2.56 28.05
C THR A 99 -4.36 1.65 26.83
N LEU A 100 -3.23 1.16 26.34
CA LEU A 100 -3.18 0.16 25.27
C LEU A 100 -3.20 -1.23 25.90
N PHE A 101 -4.25 -2.01 25.65
CA PHE A 101 -4.31 -3.43 26.02
C PHE A 101 -3.71 -4.26 24.88
N ILE A 102 -2.60 -4.94 25.15
CA ILE A 102 -1.86 -5.79 24.19
C ILE A 102 -2.02 -7.26 24.59
#